data_AF-A0A2T0LMB4-F1
#
_entry.id   AF-A0A2T0LMB4-F1
#
_cell.length_a   1.000
_cell.length_b   1.000
_cell.length_c   1.000
_cell.angle_alpha   90.00
_cell.angle_beta   90.00
_cell.angle_gamma   90.00
#
_symmetry.space_group_name_H-M   'P 1'
#
loop_
_entity.id
_entity.type
_entity.pdbx_description
1 polymer ?
#
loop_
_entity_poly.entity_id
_entity_poly.type
_entity_poly.pdbx_seq_one_letter_code
_entity_poly.pdbx_strand_id
1 'polypeptide(L)'
;MSEHADHADHEDGYTGPATLLLEGAEVPVEVELRGHFQPIDGYYHWYGRVRADERVSELAAGKKRKIEIRTPEGSASGELSDPDPWDRYRLLGTSTPPFTVPTSLEEV
;
A
#
# COMPACT_ATOMS: atom_id res chain seq x y z
N MET A 1 33.47 16.69 -9.64
CA MET A 1 33.50 15.62 -8.61
C MET A 1 32.85 16.22 -7.37
N SER A 2 32.01 15.44 -6.69
CA SER A 2 31.03 15.81 -5.66
C SER A 2 29.70 16.33 -6.20
N GLU A 3 28.54 15.85 -5.76
CA GLU A 3 28.00 14.49 -5.59
C GLU A 3 26.47 14.70 -5.50
N HIS A 4 25.70 13.72 -5.95
CA HIS A 4 24.25 13.75 -6.04
C HIS A 4 23.55 14.22 -4.76
N ALA A 5 22.55 15.08 -4.91
CA ALA A 5 21.32 15.01 -4.14
C ALA A 5 20.19 15.17 -5.15
N ASP A 6 19.83 14.04 -5.75
CA ASP A 6 18.56 13.88 -6.43
C ASP A 6 17.48 14.38 -5.47
N HIS A 7 16.83 15.49 -5.82
CA HIS A 7 15.66 15.97 -5.09
C HIS A 7 14.52 15.02 -5.47
N ALA A 8 14.56 13.81 -4.90
CA ALA A 8 13.48 12.83 -4.98
C ALA A 8 12.34 13.42 -4.15
N ASP A 9 11.52 14.21 -4.84
CA ASP A 9 10.23 14.72 -4.42
C ASP A 9 9.43 13.57 -3.78
N HIS A 10 9.44 13.50 -2.45
CA HIS A 10 8.42 12.99 -1.53
C HIS A 10 7.38 11.97 -2.08
N GLU A 11 7.80 10.92 -2.80
CA GLU A 11 6.92 9.79 -3.10
C GLU A 11 6.84 8.89 -1.86
N ASP A 12 6.08 9.29 -0.83
CA ASP A 12 5.82 8.47 0.34
C ASP A 12 5.22 7.12 -0.08
N GLY A 13 5.94 6.02 0.16
CA GLY A 13 5.48 4.70 -0.26
C GLY A 13 6.37 3.55 0.14
N TYR A 14 5.93 2.34 -0.21
CA TYR A 14 6.59 1.08 0.06
C TYR A 14 6.49 0.16 -1.17
N THR A 15 7.61 -0.36 -1.64
CA THR A 15 7.62 -1.39 -2.69
C THR A 15 8.40 -2.60 -2.21
N GLY A 16 7.74 -3.75 -2.18
CA GLY A 16 8.39 -4.98 -1.71
C GLY A 16 7.42 -6.07 -1.25
N PRO A 17 7.96 -7.10 -0.58
CA PRO A 17 7.18 -8.22 -0.08
C PRO A 17 6.31 -7.83 1.12
N ALA A 18 5.05 -8.21 1.09
CA ALA A 18 4.09 -8.00 2.16
C ALA A 18 3.22 -9.25 2.36
N THR A 19 2.50 -9.30 3.47
CA THR A 19 1.50 -10.33 3.75
C THR A 19 0.12 -9.70 3.69
N LEU A 20 -0.70 -10.16 2.76
CA LEU A 20 -2.11 -9.77 2.65
C LEU A 20 -2.96 -10.73 3.47
N LEU A 21 -3.69 -10.20 4.45
CA LEU A 21 -4.69 -10.93 5.21
C LEU A 21 -6.07 -10.67 4.59
N LEU A 22 -6.67 -11.71 4.03
CA LEU A 22 -7.95 -11.65 3.32
C LEU A 22 -8.85 -12.80 3.77
N GLU A 23 -10.05 -12.49 4.27
CA GLU A 23 -11.00 -13.49 4.83
C GLU A 23 -10.37 -14.43 5.89
N GLY A 24 -9.35 -13.94 6.62
CA GLY A 24 -8.61 -14.71 7.63
C GLY A 24 -7.49 -15.59 7.06
N ALA A 25 -7.27 -15.57 5.75
CA ALA A 25 -6.13 -16.23 5.10
C ALA A 25 -4.97 -15.25 4.92
N GLU A 26 -3.75 -15.68 5.27
CA GLU A 26 -2.52 -14.94 5.03
C GLU A 26 -1.93 -15.36 3.67
N VAL A 27 -1.69 -14.38 2.80
CA VAL A 27 -1.13 -14.59 1.46
C VAL A 27 0.14 -13.73 1.32
N PRO A 28 1.32 -14.34 1.12
CA PRO A 28 2.53 -13.59 0.81
C PRO A 28 2.41 -13.01 -0.60
N VAL A 29 2.63 -11.71 -0.74
CA VAL A 29 2.43 -10.97 -1.99
C VAL A 29 3.54 -9.94 -2.19
N GLU A 30 3.73 -9.49 -3.43
CA GLU A 30 4.52 -8.28 -3.71
C GLU A 30 3.58 -7.10 -3.97
N VAL A 31 3.86 -5.99 -3.31
CA VAL A 31 3.03 -4.78 -3.40
C VAL A 31 3.86 -3.55 -3.74
N GLU A 32 3.18 -2.62 -4.39
CA GLU A 32 3.63 -1.23 -4.55
C GLU A 32 2.57 -0.35 -3.89
N LEU A 33 2.92 0.25 -2.75
CA LEU A 33 2.08 1.14 -1.95
C LEU A 33 2.63 2.55 -2.04
N ARG A 34 1.72 3.52 -2.04
CA ARG A 34 1.99 4.94 -2.01
C ARG A 34 0.96 5.61 -1.12
N GLY A 35 1.26 6.79 -0.61
CA GLY A 35 0.28 7.56 0.14
C GLY A 35 0.53 9.05 0.11
N HIS A 36 -0.39 9.79 0.70
CA HIS A 36 -0.28 11.22 0.92
C HIS A 36 -1.26 11.65 2.01
N PHE A 37 -0.95 12.76 2.67
CA PHE A 37 -1.85 13.39 3.60
C PHE A 37 -2.98 14.15 2.86
N GLN A 38 -4.24 13.88 3.20
CA GLN A 38 -5.39 14.62 2.69
C GLN A 38 -5.78 15.73 3.68
N PRO A 39 -5.55 17.02 3.34
CA PRO A 39 -5.85 18.13 4.25
C PRO A 39 -7.36 18.39 4.41
N ILE A 40 -8.18 17.87 3.49
CA ILE A 40 -9.63 18.09 3.49
C ILE A 40 -10.30 17.33 4.64
N ASP A 41 -9.85 16.12 4.92
CA ASP A 41 -10.40 15.26 5.97
C ASP A 41 -9.42 14.99 7.12
N GLY A 42 -8.15 15.40 6.96
CA GLY A 42 -7.11 15.25 7.97
C GLY A 42 -6.56 13.83 8.08
N TYR A 43 -6.82 12.96 7.10
CA TYR A 43 -6.36 11.57 7.11
C TYR A 43 -5.24 11.33 6.09
N TYR A 44 -4.31 10.47 6.47
CA TYR A 44 -3.37 9.90 5.52
C TYR A 44 -4.08 8.85 4.66
N HIS A 45 -4.06 9.04 3.35
CA HIS A 45 -4.62 8.13 2.37
C HIS A 45 -3.51 7.37 1.71
N TRP A 46 -3.62 6.04 1.68
CA TRP A 46 -2.68 5.20 0.98
C TRP A 46 -3.40 4.32 -0.02
N TYR A 47 -2.72 4.04 -1.11
CA TYR A 47 -3.22 3.23 -2.21
C TYR A 47 -2.06 2.44 -2.78
N GLY A 48 -2.38 1.36 -3.48
CA GLY A 48 -1.35 0.54 -4.06
C GLY A 48 -1.88 -0.54 -4.96
N ARG A 49 -0.97 -1.39 -5.37
CA ARG A 49 -1.28 -2.56 -6.19
C ARG A 49 -0.60 -3.79 -5.63
N VAL A 50 -1.32 -4.90 -5.69
CA VAL A 50 -0.76 -6.23 -5.54
C VAL A 50 -0.33 -6.71 -6.92
N ARG A 51 0.85 -7.31 -7.04
CA ARG A 51 1.20 -8.07 -8.25
C ARG A 51 0.20 -9.20 -8.49
N ALA A 52 0.12 -9.67 -9.73
CA ALA A 52 -0.75 -10.78 -10.09
C ALA A 52 -0.38 -12.01 -9.26
N ASP A 53 -1.34 -12.52 -8.50
CA ASP A 53 -1.20 -13.66 -7.61
C ASP A 53 -2.51 -14.46 -7.63
N GLU A 54 -2.44 -15.71 -8.07
CA GLU A 54 -3.63 -16.55 -8.27
C GLU A 54 -4.43 -16.71 -6.97
N ARG A 55 -3.76 -16.77 -5.82
CA ARG A 55 -4.40 -16.97 -4.53
C ARG A 55 -5.15 -15.73 -4.06
N VAL A 56 -4.61 -14.54 -4.36
CA VAL A 56 -5.33 -13.28 -4.16
C VAL A 56 -6.57 -13.25 -5.03
N SER A 57 -6.48 -13.66 -6.29
CA SER A 57 -7.59 -13.65 -7.25
C SER A 57 -8.71 -14.63 -6.86
N GLU A 58 -8.34 -15.83 -6.41
CA GLU A 58 -9.28 -16.84 -5.89
C GLU A 58 -10.05 -16.32 -4.66
N LEU A 59 -9.36 -15.73 -3.70
CA LEU A 59 -9.96 -15.24 -2.45
C LEU A 59 -10.78 -13.96 -2.68
N ALA A 60 -10.27 -13.04 -3.50
CA ALA A 60 -10.95 -11.78 -3.80
C ALA A 60 -12.20 -12.03 -4.64
N ALA A 61 -12.15 -13.02 -5.55
CA ALA A 61 -13.21 -13.42 -6.46
C ALA A 61 -13.79 -12.22 -7.25
N GLY A 62 -12.92 -11.26 -7.60
CA GLY A 62 -13.28 -10.04 -8.31
C GLY A 62 -14.23 -9.09 -7.56
N LYS A 63 -14.33 -9.22 -6.24
CA LYS A 63 -15.19 -8.39 -5.39
C LYS A 63 -14.37 -7.47 -4.51
N LYS A 64 -14.99 -6.38 -4.06
CA LYS A 64 -14.46 -5.53 -2.99
C LYS A 64 -14.39 -6.32 -1.69
N ARG A 65 -13.21 -6.38 -1.07
CA ARG A 65 -12.97 -7.11 0.18
C ARG A 65 -12.18 -6.26 1.16
N LYS A 66 -12.54 -6.34 2.44
CA LYS A 66 -11.69 -5.78 3.51
C LYS A 66 -10.45 -6.64 3.65
N ILE A 67 -9.30 -5.99 3.74
CA ILE A 67 -8.00 -6.62 3.90
C ILE A 67 -7.21 -5.95 5.03
N GLU A 68 -6.21 -6.66 5.51
CA GLU A 68 -5.11 -6.06 6.25
C GLU A 68 -3.83 -6.37 5.50
N ILE A 69 -3.04 -5.33 5.19
CA ILE A 69 -1.73 -5.49 4.57
C ILE A 69 -0.66 -5.34 5.66
N ARG A 70 0.25 -6.29 5.74
CA ARG A 70 1.37 -6.29 6.69
C ARG A 70 2.67 -6.22 5.91
N THR A 71 3.41 -5.14 6.07
CA THR A 71 4.77 -5.00 5.55
C THR A 71 5.76 -5.28 6.70
N PRO A 72 7.07 -5.33 6.44
CA PRO A 72 8.08 -5.35 7.49
C PRO A 72 8.05 -4.13 8.41
N GLU A 73 7.49 -3.00 7.95
CA GLU A 73 7.48 -1.72 8.67
C GLU A 73 6.21 -1.53 9.52
N GLY A 74 5.12 -2.21 9.17
CA GLY A 74 3.87 -2.09 9.92
C GLY A 74 2.70 -2.81 9.26
N SER A 75 1.51 -2.57 9.78
CA SER A 75 0.27 -3.16 9.28
C SER A 75 -0.84 -2.13 9.18
N ALA A 76 -1.66 -2.22 8.14
CA ALA A 76 -2.78 -1.32 7.93
C ALA A 76 -3.99 -2.05 7.35
N SER A 77 -5.17 -1.68 7.82
CA SER A 77 -6.43 -2.12 7.25
C SER A 77 -6.77 -1.33 5.99
N GLY A 78 -7.20 -2.02 4.94
CA GLY A 78 -7.64 -1.41 3.69
C GLY A 78 -8.76 -2.20 3.03
N GLU A 79 -9.02 -1.84 1.78
CA GLU A 79 -9.93 -2.51 0.87
C GLU A 79 -9.14 -2.95 -0.37
N LEU A 80 -9.37 -4.19 -0.76
CA LEU A 80 -8.97 -4.75 -2.03
C LEU A 80 -10.13 -4.58 -3.00
N SER A 81 -9.86 -4.04 -4.18
CA SER A 81 -10.86 -3.73 -5.21
C SER A 81 -10.51 -4.40 -6.54
N ASP A 82 -11.37 -4.24 -7.54
CA ASP A 82 -11.41 -5.01 -8.78
C ASP A 82 -10.03 -5.16 -9.46
N PRO A 83 -9.70 -6.35 -10.00
CA PRO A 83 -8.44 -6.55 -10.70
C PRO A 83 -8.41 -5.74 -12.00
N ASP A 84 -7.22 -5.24 -12.36
CA ASP A 84 -6.99 -4.71 -13.71
C ASP A 84 -6.86 -5.86 -14.75
N PRO A 85 -6.83 -5.57 -16.07
CA PRO A 85 -6.79 -6.62 -17.11
C PRO A 85 -5.59 -7.58 -17.04
N TRP A 86 -4.63 -7.31 -16.16
CA TRP A 86 -3.46 -8.15 -15.89
C TRP A 86 -3.53 -8.84 -14.51
N ASP A 87 -4.72 -8.93 -13.92
CA ASP A 87 -4.99 -9.62 -12.66
C ASP A 87 -4.31 -8.98 -11.44
N ARG A 88 -4.00 -7.68 -11.51
CA ARG A 88 -3.44 -6.93 -10.38
C ARG A 88 -4.56 -6.24 -9.63
N TYR A 89 -4.66 -6.55 -8.34
CA TYR A 89 -5.67 -5.98 -7.48
C TYR A 89 -5.23 -4.63 -6.93
N ARG A 90 -6.19 -3.70 -6.83
CA ARG A 90 -5.94 -2.39 -6.24
C ARG A 90 -6.21 -2.41 -4.75
N LEU A 91 -5.23 -1.91 -3.99
CA LEU A 91 -5.32 -1.66 -2.56
C LEU A 91 -5.66 -0.19 -2.32
N LEU A 92 -6.53 0.06 -1.36
CA LEU A 92 -6.84 1.41 -0.91
C LEU A 92 -7.15 1.38 0.57
N GLY A 93 -6.62 2.34 1.32
CA GLY A 93 -6.84 2.43 2.76
C GLY A 93 -6.64 3.85 3.26
N THR A 94 -7.13 4.07 4.47
CA THR A 94 -7.04 5.34 5.19
C THR A 94 -6.47 5.08 6.57
N SER A 95 -5.87 6.10 7.19
CA SER A 95 -5.21 6.06 8.52
C SER A 95 -3.70 5.78 8.48
N THR A 96 -3.11 5.34 9.61
CA THR A 96 -1.69 5.05 9.78
C THR A 96 -1.21 4.11 8.67
N PRO A 97 -0.34 4.57 7.77
CA PRO A 97 0.15 3.73 6.69
C PRO A 97 0.99 2.59 7.28
N PRO A 98 1.03 1.42 6.61
CA PRO A 98 1.84 0.29 7.03
C PRO A 98 3.32 0.50 6.66
N PHE A 99 3.80 1.73 6.55
CA PHE A 99 5.17 2.08 6.18
C PHE A 99 5.58 3.37 6.88
N THR A 100 6.88 3.58 7.04
CA THR A 100 7.41 4.76 7.72
C THR A 100 7.04 6.02 6.95
N VAL A 101 6.27 6.91 7.58
CA VAL A 101 6.07 8.28 7.08
C VAL A 101 7.00 9.23 7.83
N PRO A 102 7.73 10.13 7.13
CA PRO A 102 8.52 11.16 7.79
C PRO A 102 7.58 12.03 8.62
N THR A 103 7.78 12.02 9.94
CA THR A 103 6.87 12.64 10.92
C THR A 103 7.33 14.05 11.31
N SER A 104 8.21 14.69 10.52
CA SER A 104 8.75 16.01 10.83
C SER A 104 8.43 17.03 9.74
N LEU A 105 7.72 18.09 10.13
CA LEU A 105 7.46 19.30 9.35
C LEU A 105 8.62 20.33 9.48
N GLU A 106 9.74 19.92 10.09
CA GLU A 106 10.96 20.71 10.27
C GLU A 106 12.09 20.13 9.43
N GLU A 107 11.96 20.13 8.11
CA GLU A 107 13.10 20.03 7.18
C GLU A 107 12.75 20.63 5.81
N VAL A 108 12.06 21.78 5.82
CA VAL A 108 11.84 22.65 4.64
C VAL A 108 12.75 23.86 4.71
#